data_AF-A0A950GFV6-F1
#
_entry.id   AF-A0A950GFV6-F1
#
_cell.length_a   1.000
_cell.length_b   1.000
_cell.length_c   1.000
_cell.angle_alpha   90.00
_cell.angle_beta   90.00
_cell.angle_gamma   90.00
#
_symmetry.space_group_name_H-M   'P 1'
#
loop_
_entity.id
_entity.type
_entity.pdbx_description
1 polymer ?
#
loop_
_entity_poly.entity_id
_entity_poly.type
_entity_poly.pdbx_seq_one_letter_code
_entity_poly.pdbx_strand_id
1 'polypeptide(L)'
;HALCWIHAERLVHKLEPVTDKQRRAQQHVRGLIWWFYADLKLYRLDPTPRRSRELRARFDRIFRRHTGYATLDRLLKRLHANKAELLMVLDHPEIPLHTNGSENDIRCQVTKRAVSGGTRTDTGRDCRDAFLGLAKTCRKLGVAFWDYLGHRIGVAGAPDLPPLSDLIRSRTATAAAG
;
A
#
# COMPACT_ATOMS: atom_id res chain seq x y z
N HIS A 1 0.49 -14.00 -3.50
CA HIS A 1 0.19 -12.65 -2.99
C HIS A 1 1.52 -11.89 -2.92
N ALA A 2 1.64 -10.72 -3.52
CA ALA A 2 2.87 -9.92 -3.43
C ALA A 2 2.92 -9.15 -2.10
N LEU A 3 4.09 -9.08 -1.46
CA LEU A 3 4.29 -8.30 -0.24
C LEU A 3 4.70 -6.86 -0.54
N CYS A 4 4.24 -5.92 0.29
CA CYS A 4 4.52 -4.50 0.14
C CYS A 4 5.89 -4.13 0.71
N TRP A 5 6.76 -3.53 -0.12
CA TRP A 5 8.10 -3.09 0.29
C TRP A 5 8.09 -2.01 1.37
N ILE A 6 7.07 -1.15 1.37
CA ILE A 6 6.90 -0.12 2.40
C ILE A 6 6.61 -0.75 3.77
N HIS A 7 5.86 -1.85 3.82
CA HIS A 7 5.63 -2.57 5.08
C HIS A 7 6.87 -3.31 5.54
N ALA A 8 7.64 -3.91 4.62
CA ALA A 8 8.93 -4.53 4.96
C ALA A 8 9.92 -3.53 5.56
N GLU A 9 10.05 -2.33 4.98
CA GLU A 9 10.91 -1.27 5.52
C GLU A 9 10.39 -0.75 6.87
N ARG A 10 9.08 -0.54 7.00
CA ARG A 10 8.46 -0.06 8.24
C ARG A 10 8.75 -0.99 9.42
N LEU A 11 8.82 -2.30 9.21
CA LEU A 11 9.20 -3.26 10.25
C LEU A 11 10.62 -3.01 10.78
N VAL A 12 11.56 -2.66 9.89
CA VAL A 12 12.94 -2.33 10.28
C VAL A 12 13.00 -0.96 10.94
N HIS A 13 12.24 0.02 10.43
CA HIS A 13 12.18 1.37 10.98
C HIS A 13 11.63 1.41 12.42
N LYS A 14 10.63 0.57 12.73
CA LYS A 14 10.01 0.50 14.07
C LYS A 14 10.84 -0.21 15.13
N LEU A 15 12.01 -0.73 14.79
CA LEU A 15 12.92 -1.26 15.80
C LEU A 15 13.45 -0.10 16.64
N GLU A 16 13.46 -0.28 17.96
CA GLU A 16 13.98 0.70 18.93
C GLU A 16 15.42 0.34 19.30
N PRO A 17 16.44 0.99 18.71
CA PRO A 17 17.83 0.78 19.08
C PRO A 17 18.14 1.44 20.42
N VAL A 18 18.73 0.68 21.35
CA VAL A 18 19.14 1.18 22.67
C VAL A 18 20.62 1.56 22.74
N THR A 19 21.41 1.23 21.70
CA THR A 19 22.82 1.63 21.58
C THR A 19 23.11 2.28 20.24
N ASP A 20 24.18 3.08 20.16
CA ASP A 20 24.64 3.68 18.91
C ASP A 20 25.03 2.64 17.87
N LYS A 21 25.61 1.51 18.31
CA LYS A 21 25.92 0.39 17.42
C LYS A 21 24.65 -0.16 16.77
N GLN A 22 23.58 -0.35 17.53
CA GLN A 22 22.28 -0.79 17.01
C GLN A 22 21.65 0.26 16.08
N ARG A 23 21.74 1.55 16.43
CA ARG A 23 21.23 2.66 15.61
C ARG A 23 21.92 2.71 14.24
N ARG A 24 23.26 2.60 14.23
CA ARG A 24 24.05 2.54 12.98
C ARG A 24 23.70 1.30 12.14
N ALA A 25 23.55 0.14 12.77
CA ALA A 25 23.15 -1.09 12.09
C ALA A 25 21.76 -0.95 11.43
N GLN A 26 20.79 -0.43 12.16
CA GLN A 26 19.44 -0.17 11.65
C GLN A 26 19.46 0.82 10.48
N GLN A 27 20.12 1.97 10.63
CA GLN A 27 20.24 2.98 9.57
C GLN A 27 20.89 2.41 8.31
N HIS A 28 21.96 1.63 8.47
CA HIS A 28 22.64 1.01 7.35
C HIS A 28 21.73 0.05 6.58
N VAL A 29 21.02 -0.84 7.28
CA VAL A 29 20.07 -1.77 6.66
C VAL A 29 18.91 -1.03 5.99
N ARG A 30 18.35 0.02 6.62
CA ARG A 30 17.31 0.85 6.00
C ARG A 30 17.82 1.48 4.69
N GLY A 31 19.02 2.03 4.70
CA GLY A 31 19.67 2.54 3.48
C GLY A 31 19.72 1.47 2.39
N LEU A 32 20.24 0.28 2.70
CA LEU A 32 20.31 -0.84 1.73
C LEU A 32 18.94 -1.22 1.16
N ILE A 33 17.89 -1.26 1.99
CA ILE A 33 16.51 -1.54 1.57
C ILE A 33 16.01 -0.45 0.62
N TRP A 34 16.22 0.83 0.94
CA TRP A 34 15.79 1.94 0.07
C TRP A 34 16.53 1.97 -1.27
N TRP A 35 17.84 1.70 -1.28
CA TRP A 35 18.60 1.54 -2.53
C TRP A 35 18.06 0.38 -3.35
N PHE A 36 17.81 -0.77 -2.72
CA PHE A 36 17.23 -1.92 -3.41
C PHE A 36 15.84 -1.63 -3.98
N TYR A 37 15.00 -0.93 -3.24
CA TYR A 37 13.68 -0.50 -3.69
C TYR A 37 13.75 0.46 -4.89
N ALA A 38 14.70 1.39 -4.90
CA ALA A 38 14.94 2.26 -6.06
C ALA A 38 15.34 1.44 -7.29
N ASP A 39 16.20 0.43 -7.13
CA ASP A 39 16.60 -0.45 -8.23
C ASP A 39 15.43 -1.30 -8.75
N LEU A 40 14.53 -1.76 -7.87
CA LEU A 40 13.29 -2.42 -8.29
C LEU A 40 12.40 -1.50 -9.13
N LYS A 41 12.31 -0.21 -8.79
CA LYS A 41 11.58 0.77 -9.63
C LYS A 41 12.21 0.89 -11.01
N LEU A 42 13.54 1.00 -11.08
CA LEU A 42 14.27 1.09 -12.35
C LEU A 42 14.14 -0.21 -13.19
N TYR A 43 14.11 -1.37 -12.54
CA TYR A 43 13.89 -2.64 -13.20
C TYR A 43 12.53 -2.71 -13.90
N ARG A 44 11.47 -2.14 -13.29
CA ARG A 44 10.14 -2.12 -13.92
C ARG A 44 10.08 -1.36 -15.24
N LEU A 45 10.99 -0.40 -15.44
CA LEU A 45 11.06 0.40 -16.67
C LEU A 45 11.78 -0.35 -17.80
N ASP A 46 12.71 -1.25 -17.46
CA ASP A 46 13.52 -2.03 -18.40
C ASP A 46 13.83 -3.41 -17.79
N PRO A 47 12.85 -4.34 -17.81
CA PRO A 47 12.98 -5.64 -17.19
C PRO A 47 13.83 -6.56 -18.08
N THR A 48 14.97 -6.99 -17.56
CA THR A 48 15.84 -7.96 -18.24
C THR A 48 16.16 -9.16 -17.36
N PRO A 49 16.30 -10.37 -17.94
CA PRO A 49 16.64 -11.58 -17.17
C PRO A 49 17.95 -11.45 -16.38
N ARG A 50 18.92 -10.72 -16.92
CA ARG A 50 20.20 -10.44 -16.24
C ARG A 50 19.98 -9.63 -14.96
N ARG A 51 19.28 -8.48 -15.06
CA ARG A 51 19.00 -7.61 -13.90
C ARG A 51 18.13 -8.31 -12.87
N SER A 52 17.17 -9.15 -13.29
CA SER A 52 16.36 -9.98 -12.37
C SER A 52 17.24 -10.89 -11.50
N ARG A 53 18.21 -11.61 -12.11
CA ARG A 53 19.16 -12.46 -11.36
C ARG A 53 20.03 -11.65 -10.40
N GLU A 54 20.55 -10.50 -10.85
CA GLU A 54 21.36 -9.60 -10.02
C GLU A 54 20.57 -9.09 -8.80
N LEU A 55 19.32 -8.69 -8.99
CA LEU A 55 18.44 -8.25 -7.91
C LEU A 55 18.12 -9.38 -6.92
N ARG A 56 17.88 -10.61 -7.41
CA ARG A 56 17.69 -11.79 -6.54
C ARG A 56 18.92 -12.09 -5.68
N ALA A 57 20.12 -11.96 -6.24
CA ALA A 57 21.37 -12.17 -5.50
C ALA A 57 21.66 -11.04 -4.50
N ARG A 58 21.39 -9.78 -4.91
CA ARG A 58 21.53 -8.62 -4.03
C ARG A 58 20.55 -8.67 -2.85
N PHE A 59 19.32 -9.14 -3.08
CA PHE A 59 18.38 -9.41 -2.00
C PHE A 59 18.99 -10.36 -0.96
N ASP A 60 19.56 -11.50 -1.37
CA ASP A 60 20.18 -12.44 -0.44
C ASP A 60 21.31 -11.79 0.36
N ARG A 61 22.15 -10.98 -0.29
CA ARG A 61 23.25 -10.27 0.37
C ARG A 61 22.78 -9.29 1.45
N ILE A 62 21.65 -8.62 1.24
CA ILE A 62 21.08 -7.66 2.20
C ILE A 62 20.44 -8.42 3.38
N PHE A 63 19.57 -9.39 3.10
CA PHE A 63 18.73 -10.02 4.11
C PHE A 63 19.38 -11.21 4.85
N ARG A 64 20.53 -11.71 4.38
CA ARG A 64 21.35 -12.69 5.12
C ARG A 64 22.47 -12.06 5.95
N ARG A 65 22.57 -10.73 5.96
CA ARG A 65 23.61 -10.03 6.71
C ARG A 65 23.43 -10.23 8.21
N HIS A 66 24.53 -10.44 8.91
CA HIS A 66 24.59 -10.41 10.37
C HIS A 66 25.03 -9.02 10.84
N THR A 67 24.23 -8.36 11.66
CA THR A 67 24.45 -6.98 12.11
C THR A 67 24.96 -6.90 13.55
N GLY A 68 24.84 -8.00 14.31
CA GLY A 68 25.13 -8.01 15.75
C GLY A 68 24.03 -7.37 16.59
N TYR A 69 22.90 -7.00 15.95
CA TYR A 69 21.67 -6.60 16.63
C TYR A 69 20.66 -7.74 16.45
N ALA A 70 20.56 -8.61 17.46
CA ALA A 70 19.82 -9.87 17.36
C ALA A 70 18.35 -9.70 16.90
N THR A 71 17.66 -8.65 17.35
CA THR A 71 16.28 -8.37 16.92
C THR A 71 16.21 -8.03 15.42
N LEU A 72 17.15 -7.22 14.92
CA LEU A 72 17.26 -6.92 13.50
C LEU A 72 17.63 -8.15 12.69
N ASP A 73 18.58 -8.96 13.15
CA ASP A 73 19.02 -10.17 12.46
C ASP A 73 17.88 -11.20 12.33
N ARG A 74 17.06 -11.38 13.38
CA ARG A 74 15.84 -12.20 13.33
C ARG A 74 14.81 -11.64 12.34
N LEU A 75 14.62 -10.32 12.32
CA LEU A 75 13.70 -9.68 11.39
C LEU A 75 14.16 -9.86 9.94
N LEU A 76 15.45 -9.68 9.65
CA LEU A 76 16.04 -9.90 8.33
C LEU A 76 15.87 -11.34 7.87
N LYS A 77 16.08 -12.33 8.76
CA LYS A 77 15.81 -13.74 8.46
C LYS A 77 14.34 -13.99 8.10
N ARG A 78 13.41 -13.36 8.81
CA ARG A 78 11.96 -13.47 8.50
C ARG A 78 11.61 -12.84 7.16
N LEU A 79 12.17 -11.66 6.85
CA LEU A 79 11.98 -11.02 5.54
C LEU A 79 12.62 -11.84 4.41
N HIS A 80 13.76 -12.48 4.68
CA HIS A 80 14.41 -13.40 3.73
C HIS A 80 13.54 -14.61 3.41
N ALA A 81 12.84 -15.19 4.40
CA ALA A 81 11.91 -16.30 4.19
C ALA A 81 10.79 -15.95 3.20
N ASN A 82 10.37 -14.67 3.18
CA ASN A 82 9.33 -14.17 2.29
C ASN A 82 9.87 -13.65 0.93
N LYS A 83 11.08 -14.08 0.53
CA LYS A 83 11.76 -13.62 -0.70
C LYS A 83 10.88 -13.73 -1.94
N ALA A 84 10.19 -14.86 -2.12
CA ALA A 84 9.36 -15.10 -3.30
C ALA A 84 8.26 -14.04 -3.45
N GLU A 85 7.64 -13.65 -2.34
CA GLU A 85 6.52 -12.69 -2.32
C GLU A 85 7.01 -11.25 -2.45
N LEU A 86 8.17 -10.92 -1.87
CA LEU A 86 8.79 -9.60 -1.98
C LEU A 86 9.41 -9.34 -3.37
N LEU A 87 9.84 -10.39 -4.06
CA LEU A 87 10.45 -10.30 -5.39
C LEU A 87 9.50 -10.66 -6.53
N MET A 88 8.20 -10.77 -6.28
CA MET A 88 7.20 -11.11 -7.30
C MET A 88 7.22 -10.13 -8.49
N VAL A 89 7.59 -8.86 -8.25
CA VAL A 89 7.79 -7.83 -9.28
C VAL A 89 8.87 -8.18 -10.32
N LEU A 90 9.80 -9.09 -9.99
CA LEU A 90 10.83 -9.52 -10.92
C LEU A 90 10.28 -10.47 -11.99
N ASP A 91 9.20 -11.18 -11.67
CA ASP A 91 8.50 -12.07 -12.59
C ASP A 91 7.30 -11.36 -13.25
N HIS A 92 6.71 -10.39 -12.53
CA HIS A 92 5.54 -9.61 -12.94
C HIS A 92 5.79 -8.10 -12.74
N PRO A 93 6.53 -7.44 -13.66
CA PRO A 93 6.89 -6.02 -13.54
C PRO A 93 5.70 -5.05 -13.50
N GLU A 94 4.54 -5.46 -13.99
CA GLU A 94 3.29 -4.70 -13.96
C GLU A 94 2.74 -4.51 -12.54
N ILE A 95 3.05 -5.42 -11.61
CA ILE A 95 2.53 -5.37 -10.24
C ILE A 95 3.13 -4.17 -9.47
N PRO A 96 2.30 -3.36 -8.77
CA PRO A 96 2.81 -2.29 -7.92
C PRO A 96 3.71 -2.80 -6.78
N LEU A 97 4.85 -2.15 -6.56
CA LEU A 97 5.79 -2.43 -5.45
C LEU A 97 5.22 -2.09 -4.05
N HIS A 98 4.15 -1.30 -4.03
CA HIS A 98 3.42 -0.91 -2.83
C HIS A 98 1.92 -1.04 -3.06
N THR A 99 1.20 -1.48 -2.03
CA THR A 99 -0.27 -1.52 -2.00
C THR A 99 -0.86 -0.19 -1.51
N ASN A 100 -0.29 0.96 -1.90
CA ASN A 100 -0.76 2.30 -1.49
C ASN A 100 -2.27 2.51 -1.75
N GLY A 101 -2.86 1.84 -2.75
CA GLY A 101 -4.31 1.85 -2.96
C GLY A 101 -5.09 1.23 -1.79
N SER A 102 -4.72 0.01 -1.38
CA SER A 102 -5.35 -0.71 -0.26
C SER A 102 -5.04 -0.08 1.11
N GLU A 103 -3.84 0.48 1.31
CA GLU A 103 -3.48 1.15 2.58
C GLU A 103 -4.18 2.53 2.72
N ASN A 104 -4.32 3.30 1.63
CA ASN A 104 -5.16 4.52 1.65
C ASN A 104 -6.64 4.21 1.91
N ASP A 105 -7.13 3.09 1.38
CA ASP A 105 -8.51 2.67 1.61
C ASP A 105 -8.78 2.42 3.11
N ILE A 106 -7.81 1.86 3.85
CA ILE A 106 -7.97 1.62 5.29
C ILE A 106 -7.71 2.90 6.11
N ARG A 107 -6.87 3.82 5.61
CA ARG A 107 -6.47 5.05 6.34
C ARG A 107 -7.67 5.91 6.76
N CYS A 108 -8.66 6.06 5.90
CA CYS A 108 -9.88 6.81 6.24
C CYS A 108 -10.65 6.17 7.39
N GLN A 109 -10.75 4.84 7.41
CA GLN A 109 -11.39 4.09 8.50
C GLN A 109 -10.59 4.19 9.81
N VAL A 110 -9.26 4.08 9.74
CA VAL A 110 -8.38 4.18 10.91
C VAL A 110 -8.38 5.59 11.51
N THR A 111 -8.31 6.64 10.68
CA THR A 111 -8.46 8.02 11.13
C THR A 111 -9.85 8.28 11.71
N LYS A 112 -10.92 7.81 11.05
CA LYS A 112 -12.28 7.98 11.57
C LYS A 112 -12.47 7.26 12.90
N ARG A 113 -11.92 6.05 13.07
CA ARG A 113 -11.92 5.30 14.34
C ARG A 113 -11.16 6.03 15.43
N ALA A 114 -10.00 6.61 15.12
CA ALA A 114 -9.20 7.37 16.08
C ALA A 114 -9.95 8.63 16.57
N VAL A 115 -10.68 9.31 15.68
CA VAL A 115 -11.47 10.50 16.02
C VAL A 115 -12.80 10.16 16.71
N SER A 116 -13.49 9.08 16.30
CA SER A 116 -14.84 8.75 16.78
C SER A 116 -14.89 7.72 17.92
N GLY A 117 -13.74 7.17 18.34
CA GLY A 117 -13.70 6.06 19.30
C GLY A 117 -14.24 4.73 18.75
N GLY A 118 -14.46 4.62 17.44
CA GLY A 118 -15.07 3.45 16.79
C GLY A 118 -16.60 3.51 16.68
N THR A 119 -17.22 2.35 16.45
CA THR A 119 -18.68 2.15 16.32
C THR A 119 -19.13 1.20 17.42
N ARG A 120 -20.20 1.55 18.15
CA ARG A 120 -20.70 0.76 19.31
C ARG A 120 -21.85 -0.19 18.96
N THR A 121 -22.41 -0.09 17.76
CA THR A 121 -23.50 -0.93 17.26
C THR A 121 -23.21 -1.41 15.84
N ASP A 122 -23.82 -2.52 15.43
CA ASP A 122 -23.65 -3.07 14.09
C ASP A 122 -24.26 -2.15 13.02
N THR A 123 -25.43 -1.56 13.29
CA THR A 123 -26.01 -0.51 12.44
C THR A 123 -25.05 0.68 12.25
N GLY A 124 -24.35 1.09 13.30
CA GLY A 124 -23.36 2.16 13.21
C GLY A 124 -22.12 1.77 12.40
N ARG A 125 -21.75 0.49 12.41
CA ARG A 125 -20.68 -0.08 11.58
C ARG A 125 -21.09 -0.09 10.11
N ASP A 126 -22.28 -0.58 9.81
CA ASP A 126 -22.81 -0.70 8.44
C ASP A 126 -22.99 0.66 7.79
N CYS A 127 -23.56 1.64 8.52
CA CYS A 127 -23.64 3.01 8.06
C CYS A 127 -22.23 3.56 7.76
N ARG A 128 -21.28 3.44 8.68
CA ARG A 128 -19.92 3.94 8.45
C ARG A 128 -19.29 3.33 7.20
N ASP A 129 -19.40 2.02 7.04
CA ASP A 129 -18.74 1.30 5.95
C ASP A 129 -19.40 1.61 4.59
N ALA A 130 -20.74 1.76 4.55
CA ALA A 130 -21.48 2.22 3.38
C ALA A 130 -21.10 3.66 2.97
N PHE A 131 -21.13 4.61 3.91
CA PHE A 131 -20.78 6.01 3.64
C PHE A 131 -19.31 6.17 3.23
N LEU A 132 -18.38 5.42 3.84
CA LEU A 132 -16.97 5.39 3.43
C LEU A 132 -16.79 4.80 2.03
N GLY A 133 -17.54 3.75 1.70
CA GLY A 133 -17.57 3.16 0.36
C GLY A 133 -18.03 4.17 -0.69
N LEU A 134 -19.18 4.82 -0.45
CA LEU A 134 -19.73 5.84 -1.35
C LEU A 134 -18.77 7.01 -1.57
N ALA A 135 -18.20 7.57 -0.50
CA ALA A 135 -17.28 8.70 -0.60
C ALA A 135 -16.01 8.37 -1.41
N LYS A 136 -15.48 7.15 -1.27
CA LYS A 136 -14.34 6.70 -2.06
C LYS A 136 -14.69 6.48 -3.52
N THR A 137 -15.84 5.88 -3.80
CA THR A 137 -16.31 5.66 -5.18
C THR A 137 -16.51 7.01 -5.88
N CYS A 138 -17.13 7.99 -5.21
CA CYS A 138 -17.24 9.36 -5.73
C CYS A 138 -15.86 9.96 -6.05
N ARG A 139 -14.89 9.84 -5.13
CA ARG A 139 -13.52 10.32 -5.36
C ARG A 139 -12.84 9.64 -6.55
N LYS A 140 -12.96 8.32 -6.69
CA LYS A 140 -12.44 7.58 -7.86
C LYS A 140 -13.14 7.99 -9.15
N LEU A 141 -14.40 8.40 -9.06
CA LEU A 141 -15.20 8.87 -10.19
C LEU A 141 -14.93 10.35 -10.54
N GLY A 142 -14.29 11.12 -9.66
CA GLY A 142 -14.09 12.56 -9.82
C GLY A 142 -15.33 13.38 -9.47
N VAL A 143 -16.28 12.78 -8.76
CA VAL A 143 -17.54 13.40 -8.33
C VAL A 143 -17.39 13.84 -6.86
N ALA A 144 -17.90 15.03 -6.53
CA ALA A 144 -17.96 15.47 -5.14
C ALA A 144 -18.98 14.62 -4.36
N PHE A 145 -18.55 14.05 -3.23
CA PHE A 145 -19.40 13.17 -2.43
C PHE A 145 -20.67 13.87 -1.92
N TRP A 146 -20.56 15.14 -1.51
CA TRP A 146 -21.70 15.90 -1.00
C TRP A 146 -22.73 16.22 -2.07
N ASP A 147 -22.29 16.49 -3.30
CA ASP A 147 -23.18 16.69 -4.44
C ASP A 147 -23.94 15.39 -4.74
N TYR A 148 -23.24 14.25 -4.76
CA TYR A 148 -23.85 12.94 -4.95
C TYR A 148 -24.87 12.62 -3.86
N LEU A 149 -24.51 12.81 -2.59
CA LEU A 149 -25.40 12.54 -1.46
C LEU A 149 -26.60 13.50 -1.47
N GLY A 150 -26.37 14.78 -1.73
CA GLY A 150 -27.40 15.82 -1.82
C GLY A 150 -28.43 15.49 -2.89
N HIS A 151 -27.99 15.02 -4.06
CA HIS A 151 -28.89 14.56 -5.10
C HIS A 151 -29.72 13.34 -4.66
N ARG A 152 -29.11 12.37 -3.94
CA ARG A 152 -29.81 11.15 -3.48
C ARG A 152 -30.86 11.41 -2.41
N ILE A 153 -30.68 12.42 -1.58
CA ILE A 153 -31.62 12.75 -0.50
C ILE A 153 -32.52 13.94 -0.85
N GLY A 154 -32.47 14.45 -2.09
CA GLY A 154 -33.35 15.50 -2.58
C GLY A 154 -33.05 16.90 -2.03
N VAL A 155 -31.80 17.22 -1.75
CA VAL A 155 -31.40 18.58 -1.34
C VAL A 155 -31.67 19.56 -2.48
N ALA A 156 -32.41 20.63 -2.19
CA ALA A 156 -32.70 21.69 -3.15
C ALA A 156 -31.41 22.32 -3.68
N GLY A 157 -31.27 22.40 -5.01
CA GLY A 157 -30.08 22.95 -5.68
C GLY A 157 -28.90 21.98 -5.82
N ALA A 158 -29.04 20.71 -5.43
CA ALA A 158 -28.01 19.71 -5.72
C ALA A 158 -27.93 19.45 -7.24
N PRO A 159 -26.72 19.28 -7.80
CA PRO A 159 -26.57 18.96 -9.22
C PRO A 159 -27.14 17.57 -9.52
N ASP A 160 -27.79 17.43 -10.68
CA ASP A 160 -28.32 16.15 -11.14
C ASP A 160 -27.15 15.21 -11.46
N LEU A 161 -27.05 14.14 -10.66
CA LEU A 161 -25.95 13.18 -10.73
C LEU A 161 -26.48 11.75 -10.93
N PRO A 162 -26.02 11.05 -11.98
CA PRO A 162 -26.43 9.68 -12.24
C PRO A 162 -25.97 8.73 -11.11
N PRO A 163 -26.62 7.56 -10.94
CA PRO A 163 -26.18 6.52 -10.01
C PRO A 163 -24.71 6.16 -10.20
N LEU A 164 -24.00 5.88 -9.09
CA LEU A 164 -22.58 5.49 -9.18
C LEU A 164 -22.40 4.21 -10.01
N SER A 165 -23.40 3.31 -10.01
CA SER A 165 -23.42 2.12 -10.86
C SER A 165 -23.26 2.46 -12.34
N ASP A 166 -23.92 3.53 -12.78
CA ASP A 166 -24.00 3.90 -14.19
C ASP A 166 -22.70 4.61 -14.61
N LEU A 167 -22.17 5.45 -13.71
CA LEU A 167 -20.84 6.05 -13.86
C LEU A 167 -19.71 5.02 -13.88
N ILE A 168 -19.82 3.95 -13.09
CA ILE A 168 -18.85 2.85 -13.12
C ILE A 168 -18.93 2.12 -14.46
N ARG A 169 -20.15 1.74 -14.89
CA ARG A 169 -20.38 1.04 -16.17
C ARG A 169 -19.85 1.84 -17.36
N SER A 170 -20.12 3.14 -17.41
CA SER A 170 -19.65 4.01 -18.49
C SER A 170 -18.12 4.07 -18.53
N ARG A 171 -17.44 4.26 -17.39
CA ARG A 171 -15.98 4.26 -17.33
C ARG A 171 -15.35 2.92 -17.73
N THR A 172 -15.94 1.80 -17.34
CA THR A 172 -15.43 0.48 -17.73
C THR A 172 -15.62 0.21 -19.23
N ALA A 173 -16.70 0.71 -19.84
CA ALA A 173 -16.93 0.59 -21.27
C ALA A 173 -15.93 1.44 -22.07
N THR A 174 -15.64 2.68 -21.63
CA THR A 174 -14.63 3.53 -22.28
C THR A 174 -13.21 2.97 -22.18
N ALA A 175 -12.86 2.32 -21.06
CA ALA A 175 -11.54 1.72 -20.86
C ALA A 175 -11.33 0.40 -21.65
N ALA A 176 -12.40 -0.24 -22.11
CA ALA A 176 -12.32 -1.46 -22.94
C ALA A 176 -12.32 -1.16 -24.45
N ALA A 177 -12.60 0.08 -24.84
CA ALA A 177 -12.73 0.53 -26.23
C ALA A 177 -11.51 1.30 -26.76
N GLY A 178 -10.45 1.45 -25.97
CA GLY A 178 -9.19 2.11 -26.35
C GLY A 178 -7.99 1.26 -26.01
#